data_AF-A0A7Y0K5B1-F1
#
_entry.id   AF-A0A7Y0K5B1-F1
#
_cell.length_a   1.000
_cell.length_b   1.000
_cell.length_c   1.000
_cell.angle_alpha   90.00
_cell.angle_beta   90.00
_cell.angle_gamma   90.00
#
_symmetry.space_group_name_H-M   'P 1'
#
loop_
_entity.id
_entity.type
_entity.pdbx_description
1 polymer ?
#
loop_
_entity_poly.entity_id
_entity_poly.type
_entity_poly.pdbx_seq_one_letter_code
_entity_poly.pdbx_strand_id
1 'polypeptide(L)'
;MEVTDSTTLPFSERLIMFFIGSSNQVGVSALGYALSITMRKDLAAVWSLFFVDVMKYGGEGFNILVERGWMEKPPQPIDRNEFYKS
;
A
#
# COMPACT_ATOMS: atom_id res chain seq x y z
N MET A 1 -31.23 14.00 -3.05
CA MET A 1 -29.78 13.91 -3.31
C MET A 1 -29.47 15.15 -4.12
N GLU A 2 -28.97 16.22 -3.48
CA GLU A 2 -28.52 17.39 -4.24
C GLU A 2 -27.13 17.09 -4.78
N VAL A 3 -26.97 17.24 -6.10
CA VAL A 3 -25.69 17.15 -6.77
C VAL A 3 -25.15 18.58 -6.86
N THR A 4 -24.09 18.87 -6.10
CA THR A 4 -23.44 20.19 -6.11
C THR A 4 -22.32 20.19 -7.14
N ASP A 5 -22.20 21.23 -7.96
CA ASP A 5 -21.12 21.40 -8.96
C ASP A 5 -19.73 21.71 -8.34
N SER A 6 -19.51 21.31 -7.08
CA SER A 6 -18.27 21.60 -6.36
C SER A 6 -17.11 20.79 -6.92
N THR A 7 -16.02 21.46 -7.26
CA THR A 7 -14.75 20.84 -7.67
C THR A 7 -13.78 20.65 -6.50
N THR A 8 -14.15 21.14 -5.30
CA THR A 8 -13.34 20.96 -4.10
C THR A 8 -13.52 19.56 -3.53
N LEU A 9 -12.41 18.91 -3.20
CA LEU A 9 -12.45 17.58 -2.58
C LEU A 9 -13.11 17.68 -1.19
N PRO A 10 -14.12 16.84 -0.89
CA PRO A 10 -14.78 16.88 0.42
C PRO A 10 -13.93 16.27 1.54
N PHE A 11 -12.88 15.51 1.21
CA PHE A 11 -11.96 14.89 2.16
C PHE A 11 -10.52 15.30 1.90
N SER A 12 -9.69 15.25 2.95
CA SER A 12 -8.27 15.54 2.82
C SER A 12 -7.57 14.48 1.96
N GLU A 13 -6.57 14.91 1.19
CA GLU A 13 -5.76 14.01 0.37
C GLU A 13 -5.09 12.91 1.22
N ARG A 14 -4.69 13.23 2.47
CA ARG A 14 -4.13 12.26 3.42
C ARG A 14 -5.12 11.15 3.75
N LEU A 15 -6.38 11.49 4.03
CA LEU A 15 -7.42 10.51 4.32
C LEU A 15 -7.74 9.65 3.09
N ILE A 16 -7.83 10.28 1.92
CA ILE A 16 -8.07 9.58 0.65
C ILE A 16 -6.94 8.57 0.37
N MET A 17 -5.69 9.00 0.47
CA MET A 17 -4.53 8.13 0.24
C MET A 17 -4.43 7.00 1.26
N PHE A 18 -4.76 7.26 2.54
CA PHE A 18 -4.84 6.21 3.56
C PHE A 18 -5.90 5.15 3.22
N PHE A 19 -7.07 5.58 2.75
CA PHE A 19 -8.14 4.67 2.35
C PHE A 19 -7.77 3.85 1.11
N ILE A 20 -7.13 4.47 0.12
CA ILE A 20 -6.60 3.78 -1.08
C ILE A 20 -5.56 2.73 -0.67
N GLY A 21 -4.60 3.11 0.19
CA GLY A 21 -3.57 2.18 0.68
C GLY A 21 -4.16 1.01 1.46
N SER A 22 -5.13 1.28 2.33
CA SER A 22 -5.84 0.24 3.10
C SER A 22 -6.62 -0.71 2.17
N SER A 23 -7.32 -0.17 1.17
CA SER A 23 -8.05 -0.96 0.18
C SER A 23 -7.11 -1.82 -0.67
N ASN A 24 -5.94 -1.28 -1.04
CA ASN A 24 -4.92 -2.03 -1.76
C ASN A 24 -4.38 -3.20 -0.90
N GLN A 25 -4.11 -2.99 0.39
CA GLN A 25 -3.65 -4.06 1.30
C GLN A 25 -4.67 -5.20 1.40
N VAL A 26 -5.97 -4.88 1.47
CA VAL A 26 -7.04 -5.90 1.43
C VAL A 26 -7.02 -6.65 0.10
N GLY A 27 -6.86 -5.94 -1.02
CA GLY A 27 -6.73 -6.54 -2.35
C GLY A 27 -5.55 -7.50 -2.48
N VAL A 28 -4.36 -7.10 -2.02
CA VAL A 28 -3.16 -7.96 -1.98
C VAL A 28 -3.42 -9.22 -1.18
N SER A 29 -4.05 -9.10 -0.01
CA SER A 29 -4.36 -10.25 0.85
C SER A 29 -5.32 -11.24 0.18
N ALA A 30 -6.35 -10.72 -0.50
CA ALA A 30 -7.30 -11.54 -1.25
C ALA A 30 -6.63 -12.27 -2.43
N LEU A 31 -5.75 -11.58 -3.17
CA LEU A 31 -4.99 -12.19 -4.26
C LEU A 31 -4.01 -13.26 -3.76
N GLY A 32 -3.33 -13.03 -2.63
CA GLY A 32 -2.46 -14.02 -2.00
C GLY A 32 -3.23 -15.27 -1.55
N TYR A 33 -4.43 -15.08 -1.01
CA TYR A 33 -5.33 -16.19 -0.68
C TYR A 33 -5.81 -16.94 -1.92
N ALA A 34 -6.21 -16.25 -2.99
CA ALA A 34 -6.61 -16.88 -4.24
C ALA A 34 -5.47 -17.72 -4.84
N LEU A 35 -4.23 -17.21 -4.78
CA LEU A 35 -3.05 -17.93 -5.24
C LEU A 35 -2.79 -19.20 -4.40
N SER A 36 -2.98 -19.15 -3.07
CA SER A 36 -2.70 -20.29 -2.18
C SER A 36 -3.66 -21.47 -2.35
N ILE A 37 -4.92 -21.21 -2.71
CA ILE A 37 -5.93 -22.26 -2.93
C ILE A 37 -5.98 -22.77 -4.37
N THR A 38 -5.30 -22.11 -5.31
CA THR A 38 -5.37 -22.44 -6.73
C THR A 38 -4.41 -23.58 -7.08
N MET A 39 -4.96 -24.74 -7.43
CA MET A 39 -4.19 -25.90 -7.94
C MET A 39 -3.97 -25.85 -9.46
N ARG A 40 -4.70 -24.97 -10.16
CA ARG A 40 -4.62 -24.79 -11.62
C ARG A 40 -3.45 -23.87 -12.00
N LYS A 41 -2.44 -24.41 -12.68
CA LYS A 41 -1.20 -23.68 -13.04
C LYS A 41 -1.43 -22.44 -13.89
N ASP A 42 -2.36 -22.50 -14.84
CA ASP A 42 -2.73 -21.37 -15.70
C ASP A 42 -3.28 -20.20 -14.87
N LEU A 43 -4.19 -20.49 -13.93
CA LEU A 43 -4.74 -19.49 -13.03
C LEU A 43 -3.71 -18.98 -12.02
N ALA A 44 -2.88 -19.87 -11.47
CA ALA A 44 -1.81 -19.48 -10.54
C ALA A 44 -0.83 -18.48 -11.17
N ALA A 45 -0.49 -18.65 -12.46
CA ALA A 45 0.34 -17.70 -13.20
C ALA A 45 -0.34 -16.33 -13.32
N VAL A 46 -1.63 -16.31 -13.68
CA VAL A 46 -2.41 -15.07 -13.80
C VAL A 46 -2.50 -14.35 -12.46
N TRP A 47 -2.82 -15.06 -11.38
CA TRP A 47 -2.86 -14.49 -10.02
C TRP A 47 -1.51 -13.93 -9.59
N SER A 48 -0.42 -14.61 -9.92
CA SER A 48 0.94 -14.15 -9.59
C SER A 48 1.30 -12.84 -10.29
N LEU A 49 0.95 -12.70 -11.58
CA LEU A 49 1.16 -11.46 -12.33
C LEU A 49 0.38 -10.29 -11.71
N PHE A 50 -0.93 -10.48 -11.49
CA PHE A 50 -1.76 -9.47 -10.85
C PHE A 50 -1.29 -9.10 -9.44
N PHE A 51 -0.83 -10.09 -8.66
CA PHE A 51 -0.31 -9.85 -7.31
C PHE A 51 0.89 -8.90 -7.33
N VAL A 52 1.82 -9.09 -8.27
CA VAL A 52 2.99 -8.21 -8.43
C VAL A 52 2.57 -6.80 -8.84
N ASP A 53 1.64 -6.66 -9.79
CA ASP A 53 1.18 -5.34 -10.26
C ASP A 53 0.47 -4.56 -9.14
N VAL A 54 -0.39 -5.22 -8.37
CA VAL A 54 -1.13 -4.59 -7.26
C VAL A 54 -0.18 -4.23 -6.11
N MET A 55 0.84 -5.05 -5.83
CA MET A 55 1.90 -4.75 -4.88
C MET A 55 2.72 -3.53 -5.31
N LYS A 56 3.06 -3.42 -6.60
CA LYS A 56 3.78 -2.27 -7.16
C LYS A 56 2.96 -0.98 -6.99
N TYR A 57 1.68 -1.01 -7.34
CA TYR A 57 0.76 0.12 -7.14
C TYR A 57 0.67 0.53 -5.66
N GLY A 58 0.59 -0.42 -4.74
CA GLY A 58 0.64 -0.15 -3.30
C GLY A 58 1.94 0.51 -2.85
N GLY A 59 3.07 0.06 -3.40
CA GLY A 59 4.39 0.65 -3.14
C GLY A 59 4.53 2.08 -3.65
N GLU A 60 4.01 2.39 -4.83
CA GLU A 60 3.96 3.76 -5.37
C GLU A 60 3.11 4.68 -4.48
N GLY A 61 1.94 4.20 -4.03
CA GLY A 61 1.11 4.92 -3.06
C GLY A 61 1.81 5.13 -1.73
N PHE A 62 2.53 4.14 -1.22
CA PHE A 62 3.32 4.26 0.01
C PHE A 62 4.45 5.30 -0.12
N ASN A 63 5.14 5.36 -1.26
CA ASN A 63 6.17 6.37 -1.51
C ASN A 63 5.59 7.79 -1.44
N ILE A 64 4.40 8.03 -2.01
CA ILE A 64 3.72 9.33 -1.90
C ILE A 64 3.44 9.68 -0.43
N LEU A 65 2.97 8.71 0.37
CA LEU A 65 2.70 8.95 1.79
C LEU A 65 3.99 9.30 2.56
N VAL A 66 5.13 8.68 2.22
CA VAL A 66 6.45 8.98 2.81
C VAL A 66 6.95 10.35 2.39
N GLU A 67 6.92 10.66 1.09
CA GLU A 67 7.36 11.95 0.53
C GLU A 67 6.58 13.13 1.11
N ARG A 68 5.28 12.94 1.37
CA ARG A 68 4.42 13.95 2.00
C ARG A 68 4.51 13.99 3.53
N GLY A 69 5.35 13.15 4.15
CA GLY A 69 5.52 13.09 5.60
C GLY A 69 4.26 12.60 6.35
N TRP A 70 3.42 11.80 5.68
CA TRP A 70 2.18 11.29 6.25
C TRP A 70 2.33 9.92 6.92
N MET A 71 3.45 9.24 6.68
CA MET A 71 3.84 8.00 7.37
C MET A 71 4.75 8.28 8.56
N GLU A 72 4.49 7.55 9.65
CA GLU A 72 5.38 7.54 10.80
C GLU A 72 6.59 6.63 10.52
N LYS A 73 7.76 7.08 10.98
CA LYS A 73 8.97 6.24 10.97
C LYS A 73 8.90 5.32 12.19
N PRO A 74 8.88 3.98 12.01
CA PRO A 74 8.90 3.07 13.14
C PRO A 74 10.20 3.24 13.94
N PRO A 75 10.17 2.97 15.27
CA PRO A 75 11.36 3.06 16.10
C PRO A 75 12.48 2.22 15.50
N GLN A 76 13.61 2.86 15.23
CA GLN A 76 14.78 2.19 14.67
C GLN A 76 15.56 1.53 15.81
N PRO A 77 16.15 0.35 15.59
CA PRO A 77 17.11 -0.19 16.54
C PRO A 77 18.25 0.81 16.73
N ILE A 78 18.76 0.89 17.96
CA ILE A 78 19.94 1.70 18.29
C ILE A 78 21.12 1.18 17.46
N ASP A 79 21.81 2.07 16.73
CA ASP A 79 23.03 1.71 16.01
C ASP A 79 24.14 1.41 17.01
N ARG A 80 24.42 0.11 17.20
CA ARG A 80 25.46 -0.34 18.13
C ARG A 80 26.86 0.10 17.70
N ASN A 81 27.07 0.43 16.42
CA ASN A 81 28.37 0.87 15.89
C ASN A 81 28.66 2.35 16.17
N GLU A 82 27.66 3.14 16.54
CA GLU A 82 27.84 4.54 16.92
C GLU A 82 28.66 4.67 18.22
N PHE A 83 28.60 3.68 19.11
CA PHE A 83 29.32 3.66 20.39
C PHE A 83 30.75 3.13 20.34
N TYR A 84 31.20 2.54 19.22
CA TYR A 84 32.56 2.03 19.06
C TYR A 84 33.50 3.01 18.33
N LYS A 85 33.02 4.20 17.99
CA LYS A 85 33.81 5.27 17.35
C LYS A 85 34.36 6.30 18.35
N SER A 86 34.42 5.96 19.65
CA SER A 86 35.05 6.79 20.69
C SER A 86 36.51 6.44 20.95
#